data_AF-A0A1F9E3H1-F1
#
_entry.id   AF-A0A1F9E3H1-F1
#
_cell.length_a   1.000
_cell.length_b   1.000
_cell.length_c   1.000
_cell.angle_alpha   90.00
_cell.angle_beta   90.00
_cell.angle_gamma   90.00
#
_symmetry.space_group_name_H-M   'P 1'
#
loop_
_entity.id
_entity.type
_entity.pdbx_description
1 polymer ?
#
loop_
_entity_poly.entity_id
_entity_poly.type
_entity_poly.pdbx_seq_one_letter_code
_entity_poly.pdbx_strand_id
1 'polypeptide(L)'
;MPIIIHLKIMRIGSMKKIKYIFFVVIGGYVLVSAILTPYYNYSYAKNNGFIKWLLWGEIVATTKALIWPYSVFILTDSPGYENESERYYTNSKKACDEGIKIIIKTGDVLKLSSEDKEKTIWLFELSVSEAEKIEDSYLDKIHPEFHRRYMESYIYALKLLIQGLKTENSALVLGGTYGYNEFAVWMQTHKSELHF
;
A
#
# COMPACT_ATOMS: atom_id res chain seq x y z
N MET A 1 22.37 22.12 -49.90
CA MET A 1 21.13 22.57 -49.21
C MET A 1 19.97 21.56 -49.08
N PRO A 2 20.02 20.26 -49.50
CA PRO A 2 18.86 19.35 -49.31
C PRO A 2 18.84 18.58 -47.97
N ILE A 3 19.98 18.43 -47.29
CA ILE A 3 20.12 17.58 -46.09
C ILE A 3 19.40 18.18 -44.85
N ILE A 4 19.41 19.51 -44.72
CA ILE A 4 18.80 20.21 -43.57
C ILE A 4 17.26 20.10 -43.59
N ILE A 5 16.65 20.07 -44.79
CA ILE A 5 15.20 19.94 -44.95
C ILE A 5 14.75 18.53 -44.55
N HIS A 6 15.54 17.51 -44.87
CA HIS A 6 15.19 16.12 -44.60
C HIS A 6 15.21 15.76 -43.11
N LEU A 7 16.19 16.28 -42.35
CA LEU A 7 16.27 16.13 -40.88
C LEU A 7 15.10 16.80 -40.15
N LYS A 8 14.62 17.95 -40.63
CA LYS A 8 13.50 18.68 -40.01
C LYS A 8 12.17 17.95 -40.18
N ILE A 9 11.94 17.34 -41.35
CA ILE A 9 10.73 16.55 -41.65
C ILE A 9 10.70 15.26 -40.80
N MET A 10 11.85 14.59 -40.64
CA MET A 10 11.95 13.36 -39.83
C MET A 10 11.71 13.62 -38.33
N ARG A 11 12.19 14.75 -37.80
CA ARG A 11 11.96 15.18 -36.40
C ARG A 11 10.50 15.52 -36.10
N ILE A 12 9.79 16.14 -37.06
CA ILE A 12 8.36 16.50 -36.90
C ILE A 12 7.46 15.26 -36.88
N GLY A 13 7.75 14.25 -37.72
CA GLY A 13 7.00 12.99 -37.73
C GLY A 13 7.14 12.20 -36.42
N SER A 14 8.36 12.18 -35.84
CA SER A 14 8.63 11.51 -34.57
C SER A 14 7.87 12.15 -33.39
N MET A 15 7.83 13.48 -33.31
CA MET A 15 7.10 14.19 -32.23
C MET A 15 5.59 13.95 -32.28
N LYS A 16 5.00 13.80 -33.47
CA LYS A 16 3.56 13.49 -33.60
C LYS A 16 3.24 12.08 -33.09
N LYS A 17 4.10 11.09 -33.38
CA LYS A 17 3.95 9.71 -32.87
C LYS A 17 4.12 9.64 -31.36
N ILE A 18 5.11 10.34 -30.81
CA ILE A 18 5.33 10.43 -29.35
C ILE A 18 4.11 11.04 -28.65
N LYS A 19 3.55 12.14 -29.19
CA LYS A 19 2.32 12.75 -28.65
C LYS A 19 1.13 11.79 -28.71
N TYR A 20 0.97 11.05 -29.81
CA TYR A 20 -0.10 10.07 -29.94
C TYR A 20 0.03 8.94 -28.91
N ILE A 21 1.23 8.35 -28.76
CA ILE A 21 1.48 7.31 -27.75
C ILE A 21 1.20 7.85 -26.34
N PHE A 22 1.67 9.06 -26.02
CA PHE A 22 1.41 9.71 -24.74
C PHE A 22 -0.10 9.88 -24.47
N PHE A 23 -0.86 10.35 -25.46
CA PHE A 23 -2.32 10.49 -25.36
C PHE A 23 -3.04 9.15 -25.21
N VAL A 24 -2.58 8.10 -25.90
CA VAL A 24 -3.17 6.75 -25.77
C VAL A 24 -2.91 6.17 -24.38
N VAL A 25 -1.68 6.29 -23.86
CA VAL A 25 -1.33 5.78 -22.53
C VAL A 25 -2.08 6.53 -21.43
N ILE A 26 -2.06 7.86 -21.45
CA ILE A 26 -2.78 8.66 -20.45
C ILE A 26 -4.29 8.50 -20.60
N GLY A 27 -4.80 8.52 -21.84
CA GLY A 27 -6.22 8.34 -22.11
C GLY A 27 -6.73 7.00 -21.60
N GLY A 28 -6.00 5.90 -21.90
CA GLY A 28 -6.32 4.57 -21.39
C GLY A 28 -6.25 4.51 -19.87
N TYR A 29 -5.23 5.13 -19.26
CA TYR A 29 -5.09 5.19 -17.81
C TYR A 29 -6.25 5.93 -17.13
N VAL A 30 -6.68 7.08 -17.66
CA VAL A 30 -7.83 7.83 -17.15
C VAL A 30 -9.12 7.03 -17.30
N LEU A 31 -9.31 6.34 -18.42
CA LEU A 31 -10.51 5.54 -18.70
C LEU A 31 -10.64 4.37 -17.72
N VAL A 32 -9.55 3.65 -17.46
CA VAL A 32 -9.50 2.58 -16.46
C VAL A 32 -9.73 3.14 -15.04
N SER A 33 -9.08 4.24 -14.70
CA SER A 33 -9.25 4.90 -13.39
C SER A 33 -10.70 5.34 -13.17
N ALA A 34 -11.39 5.83 -14.20
CA ALA A 34 -12.79 6.23 -14.13
C ALA A 34 -13.75 5.05 -13.84
N ILE A 35 -13.38 3.84 -14.23
CA ILE A 35 -14.17 2.61 -13.94
C ILE A 35 -13.79 2.05 -12.56
N LEU A 36 -12.51 2.03 -12.22
CA LEU A 36 -12.02 1.47 -10.95
C LEU A 36 -12.37 2.32 -9.74
N THR A 37 -12.39 3.64 -9.88
CA THR A 37 -12.73 4.57 -8.78
C THR A 37 -14.10 4.27 -8.17
N PRO A 38 -15.22 4.20 -8.92
CA PRO A 38 -16.52 3.87 -8.34
C PRO A 38 -16.57 2.43 -7.78
N TYR A 39 -15.88 1.48 -8.40
CA TYR A 39 -15.80 0.10 -7.89
C TYR A 39 -15.13 0.04 -6.51
N TYR A 40 -13.97 0.69 -6.34
CA TYR A 40 -13.26 0.73 -5.06
C TYR A 40 -14.01 1.56 -4.01
N ASN A 41 -14.68 2.64 -4.42
CA ASN A 41 -15.57 3.41 -3.53
C ASN A 41 -16.71 2.53 -2.97
N TYR A 42 -17.39 1.79 -3.85
CA TYR A 42 -18.47 0.89 -3.44
C TYR A 42 -17.98 -0.22 -2.51
N SER A 43 -16.87 -0.87 -2.86
CA SER A 43 -16.26 -1.92 -2.03
C SER A 43 -15.84 -1.40 -0.65
N TYR A 44 -15.23 -0.21 -0.60
CA TYR A 44 -14.84 0.42 0.66
C TYR A 44 -16.04 0.76 1.54
N ALA A 45 -17.10 1.35 0.97
CA ALA A 45 -18.32 1.67 1.70
C ALA A 45 -19.00 0.43 2.28
N LYS A 46 -19.04 -0.68 1.51
CA LYS A 46 -19.60 -1.95 1.96
C LYS A 46 -18.84 -2.55 3.14
N ASN A 47 -17.51 -2.48 3.13
CA ASN A 47 -16.68 -3.17 4.13
C ASN A 47 -16.38 -2.33 5.38
N ASN A 48 -16.35 -0.99 5.26
CA ASN A 48 -15.95 -0.10 6.36
C ASN A 48 -17.10 0.72 6.94
N GLY A 49 -18.29 0.68 6.31
CA GLY A 49 -19.45 1.45 6.70
C GLY A 49 -19.45 2.87 6.12
N PHE A 50 -20.66 3.39 5.91
CA PHE A 50 -20.89 4.66 5.20
C PHE A 50 -20.21 5.86 5.87
N ILE A 51 -20.17 5.92 7.21
CA ILE A 51 -19.57 7.04 7.94
C ILE A 51 -18.04 7.10 7.75
N LYS A 52 -17.35 5.95 7.73
CA LYS A 52 -15.92 5.91 7.42
C LYS A 52 -15.65 6.23 5.95
N TRP A 53 -16.53 5.79 5.04
CA TRP A 53 -16.47 6.17 3.63
C TRP A 53 -16.66 7.67 3.41
N LEU A 54 -17.61 8.33 4.07
CA LEU A 54 -17.87 9.75 3.89
C LEU A 54 -16.68 10.64 4.30
N LEU A 55 -15.90 10.20 5.29
CA LEU A 55 -14.76 10.95 5.82
C LEU A 55 -13.43 10.64 5.13
N TRP A 56 -13.24 9.44 4.57
CA TRP A 56 -11.95 8.98 4.04
C TRP A 56 -12.01 8.19 2.73
N GLY A 57 -13.21 7.84 2.25
CA GLY A 57 -13.44 6.93 1.13
C GLY A 57 -12.95 7.49 -0.21
N GLU A 58 -13.10 8.79 -0.45
CA GLU A 58 -12.63 9.41 -1.71
C GLU A 58 -11.11 9.32 -1.84
N ILE A 59 -10.35 9.55 -0.76
CA ILE A 59 -8.88 9.50 -0.75
C ILE A 59 -8.40 8.06 -0.92
N VAL A 60 -8.99 7.10 -0.20
CA VAL A 60 -8.59 5.68 -0.30
C VAL A 60 -8.94 5.10 -1.67
N ALA A 61 -10.10 5.45 -2.24
CA ALA A 61 -10.53 4.97 -3.54
C ALA A 61 -9.74 5.59 -4.69
N THR A 62 -9.44 6.90 -4.64
CA THR A 62 -8.60 7.55 -5.66
C THR A 62 -7.17 7.06 -5.60
N THR A 63 -6.57 6.89 -4.41
CA THR A 63 -5.22 6.32 -4.28
C THR A 63 -5.17 4.90 -4.83
N LYS A 64 -6.16 4.03 -4.52
CA LYS A 64 -6.26 2.67 -5.07
C LYS A 64 -6.43 2.65 -6.59
N ALA A 65 -7.23 3.56 -7.14
CA ALA A 65 -7.40 3.70 -8.58
C ALA A 65 -6.14 4.24 -9.26
N LEU A 66 -5.37 5.12 -8.62
CA LEU A 66 -4.14 5.68 -9.17
C LEU A 66 -3.02 4.62 -9.30
N ILE A 67 -2.95 3.68 -8.36
CA ILE A 67 -1.84 2.70 -8.30
C ILE A 67 -2.18 1.33 -8.87
N TRP A 68 -3.31 1.18 -9.56
CA TRP A 68 -3.79 -0.11 -10.07
C TRP A 68 -2.74 -0.95 -10.84
N PRO A 69 -1.83 -0.38 -11.66
CA PRO A 69 -0.83 -1.18 -12.36
C PRO A 69 0.16 -1.83 -11.38
N TYR A 70 0.55 -1.12 -10.31
CA TYR A 70 1.47 -1.62 -9.30
C TYR A 70 0.87 -2.85 -8.59
N SER A 71 -0.41 -2.80 -8.23
CA SER A 71 -1.12 -3.93 -7.62
C SER A 71 -1.27 -5.15 -8.56
N VAL A 72 -1.37 -4.95 -9.87
CA VAL A 72 -1.48 -6.08 -10.82
C VAL A 72 -0.14 -6.77 -11.05
N PHE A 73 0.97 -6.02 -11.08
CA PHE A 73 2.28 -6.54 -11.48
C PHE A 73 3.21 -6.94 -10.33
N ILE A 74 2.96 -6.49 -9.09
CA ILE A 74 3.83 -6.82 -7.93
C ILE A 74 3.21 -7.86 -6.99
N LEU A 75 1.91 -8.09 -7.10
CA LEU A 75 1.18 -9.10 -6.33
C LEU A 75 1.09 -10.47 -7.04
N THR A 76 1.70 -10.62 -8.23
CA THR A 76 1.52 -11.78 -9.12
C THR A 76 2.69 -12.77 -9.20
N ASP A 77 3.67 -12.68 -8.30
CA ASP A 77 4.73 -13.70 -8.20
C ASP A 77 4.72 -14.36 -6.81
N SER A 78 3.80 -15.30 -6.60
CA SER A 78 4.02 -16.38 -5.62
C SER A 78 3.23 -17.63 -6.05
N PRO A 79 3.88 -18.60 -6.71
CA PRO A 79 3.25 -19.86 -7.06
C PRO A 79 3.16 -20.72 -5.80
N GLY A 80 1.95 -20.92 -5.25
CA GLY A 80 1.72 -21.94 -4.23
C GLY A 80 0.74 -21.66 -3.08
N TYR A 81 -0.04 -20.58 -3.07
CA TYR A 81 -0.98 -20.32 -1.97
C TYR A 81 -2.35 -20.98 -2.21
N GLU A 82 -2.70 -21.98 -1.39
CA GLU A 82 -4.02 -22.62 -1.39
C GLU A 82 -5.13 -21.73 -0.78
N ASN A 83 -4.80 -20.60 -0.13
CA ASN A 83 -5.77 -19.70 0.51
C ASN A 83 -5.45 -18.21 0.27
N GLU A 84 -6.46 -17.42 -0.14
CA GLU A 84 -6.33 -15.97 -0.36
C GLU A 84 -5.86 -15.20 0.88
N SER A 85 -6.23 -15.65 2.08
CA SER A 85 -5.83 -15.04 3.35
C SER A 85 -4.33 -15.12 3.59
N GLU A 86 -3.68 -16.22 3.18
CA GLU A 86 -2.24 -16.40 3.31
C GLU A 86 -1.47 -15.47 2.36
N ARG A 87 -2.00 -15.28 1.15
CA ARG A 87 -1.49 -14.28 0.19
C ARG A 87 -1.60 -12.86 0.77
N TYR A 88 -2.77 -12.49 1.31
CA TYR A 88 -2.97 -11.18 1.94
C TYR A 88 -2.06 -10.96 3.15
N TYR A 89 -1.87 -11.99 4.00
CA TYR A 89 -0.93 -11.95 5.12
C TYR A 89 0.51 -11.71 4.65
N THR A 90 0.96 -12.47 3.65
CA THR A 90 2.31 -12.35 3.09
C THR A 90 2.55 -10.98 2.48
N ASN A 91 1.60 -10.46 1.70
CA ASN A 91 1.67 -9.13 1.09
C ASN A 91 1.73 -8.03 2.15
N SER A 92 0.87 -8.14 3.16
CA SER A 92 0.83 -7.20 4.29
C SER A 92 2.17 -7.11 5.00
N LYS A 93 2.74 -8.27 5.37
CA LYS A 93 4.04 -8.39 6.03
C LYS A 93 5.15 -7.80 5.15
N LYS A 94 5.20 -8.18 3.87
CA LYS A 94 6.21 -7.69 2.93
C LYS A 94 6.20 -6.17 2.79
N ALA A 95 5.03 -5.56 2.65
CA ALA A 95 4.90 -4.12 2.57
C ALA A 95 5.36 -3.42 3.86
N CYS A 96 5.00 -3.97 5.02
CA CYS A 96 5.45 -3.47 6.31
C CYS A 96 6.97 -3.54 6.46
N ASP A 97 7.57 -4.69 6.14
CA ASP A 97 9.02 -4.91 6.22
C ASP A 97 9.78 -3.91 5.33
N GLU A 98 9.30 -3.63 4.12
CA GLU A 98 9.90 -2.61 3.25
C GLU A 98 9.79 -1.20 3.84
N GLY A 99 8.67 -0.84 4.49
CA GLY A 99 8.52 0.47 5.13
C GLY A 99 9.46 0.62 6.34
N ILE A 100 9.60 -0.44 7.14
CA ILE A 100 10.51 -0.49 8.27
C ILE A 100 11.97 -0.39 7.82
N LYS A 101 12.36 -1.00 6.69
CA LYS A 101 13.73 -0.87 6.13
C LYS A 101 14.10 0.59 5.84
N ILE A 102 13.15 1.39 5.34
CA ILE A 102 13.37 2.81 5.07
C ILE A 102 13.63 3.56 6.38
N ILE A 103 12.82 3.29 7.41
CA ILE A 103 13.01 3.88 8.74
C ILE A 103 14.37 3.51 9.33
N ILE A 104 14.74 2.22 9.30
CA ILE A 104 16.01 1.72 9.85
C ILE A 104 17.20 2.38 9.16
N LYS A 105 17.16 2.54 7.84
CA LYS A 105 18.22 3.20 7.07
C LYS A 105 18.46 4.64 7.53
N THR A 106 17.39 5.34 7.91
CA THR A 106 17.44 6.73 8.39
C THR A 106 17.79 6.83 9.88
N GLY A 107 17.45 5.80 10.67
CA GLY A 107 17.71 5.70 12.10
C GLY A 107 16.71 6.46 12.99
N ASP A 108 15.88 7.31 12.41
CA ASP A 108 14.83 8.06 13.11
C ASP A 108 13.66 8.35 12.16
N VAL A 109 12.46 7.94 12.57
CA VAL A 109 11.21 8.14 11.81
C VAL A 109 10.95 9.63 11.56
N LEU A 110 11.33 10.50 12.49
CA LEU A 110 11.11 11.95 12.39
C LEU A 110 12.11 12.64 11.45
N LYS A 111 13.19 11.96 11.07
CA LYS A 111 14.24 12.49 10.16
C LYS A 111 14.11 11.98 8.72
N LEU A 112 13.01 11.30 8.40
CA LEU A 112 12.75 10.86 7.03
C LEU A 112 12.69 12.06 6.09
N SER A 113 13.36 11.94 4.94
CA SER A 113 13.18 12.86 3.82
C SER A 113 11.71 12.87 3.40
N SER A 114 11.23 13.92 2.74
CA SER A 114 9.83 13.97 2.28
C SER A 114 9.49 12.79 1.37
N GLU A 115 10.41 12.39 0.48
CA GLU A 115 10.25 11.24 -0.41
C GLU A 115 10.17 9.92 0.38
N ASP A 116 11.10 9.70 1.32
CA ASP A 116 11.10 8.49 2.14
C ASP A 116 9.88 8.43 3.06
N LYS A 117 9.42 9.57 3.55
CA LYS A 117 8.20 9.70 4.37
C LYS A 117 6.97 9.29 3.56
N GLU A 118 6.77 9.84 2.37
CA GLU A 118 5.65 9.49 1.49
C GLU A 118 5.67 8.00 1.11
N LYS A 119 6.85 7.47 0.76
CA LYS A 119 7.02 6.06 0.43
C LYS A 119 6.72 5.14 1.63
N THR A 120 7.16 5.53 2.82
CA THR A 120 6.90 4.78 4.06
C THR A 120 5.41 4.77 4.39
N ILE A 121 4.74 5.93 4.31
CA ILE A 121 3.28 6.05 4.48
C ILE A 121 2.57 5.10 3.52
N TRP A 122 2.94 5.15 2.23
CA TRP A 122 2.31 4.32 1.21
C TRP A 122 2.51 2.81 1.49
N LEU A 123 3.71 2.38 1.90
CA LEU A 123 3.99 0.99 2.26
C LEU A 123 3.16 0.53 3.46
N PHE A 124 2.99 1.38 4.47
CA PHE A 124 2.16 1.07 5.63
C PHE A 124 0.67 1.04 5.28
N GLU A 125 0.19 1.93 4.43
CA GLU A 125 -1.20 1.89 3.93
C GLU A 125 -1.48 0.62 3.11
N LEU A 126 -0.53 0.20 2.27
CA LEU A 126 -0.63 -1.06 1.53
C LEU A 126 -0.67 -2.24 2.51
N SER A 127 0.23 -2.26 3.50
CA SER A 127 0.25 -3.29 4.53
C SER A 127 -1.09 -3.41 5.26
N VAL A 128 -1.63 -2.30 5.75
CA VAL A 128 -2.95 -2.26 6.42
C VAL A 128 -4.06 -2.71 5.47
N SER A 129 -4.06 -2.26 4.21
CA SER A 129 -5.11 -2.63 3.27
C SER A 129 -5.10 -4.12 2.88
N GLU A 130 -3.95 -4.79 2.93
CA GLU A 130 -3.85 -6.23 2.73
C GLU A 130 -4.23 -6.97 4.02
N ALA A 131 -3.76 -6.49 5.18
CA ALA A 131 -4.08 -7.03 6.50
C ALA A 131 -5.59 -7.11 6.75
N GLU A 132 -6.34 -6.07 6.37
CA GLU A 132 -7.80 -5.99 6.55
C GLU A 132 -8.61 -6.94 5.64
N LYS A 133 -7.97 -7.62 4.67
CA LYS A 133 -8.63 -8.62 3.80
C LYS A 133 -8.47 -10.05 4.29
N ILE A 134 -7.65 -10.26 5.32
CA ILE A 134 -7.40 -11.59 5.87
C ILE A 134 -8.64 -12.03 6.65
N GLU A 135 -9.10 -13.25 6.41
CA GLU A 135 -10.22 -13.80 7.17
C GLU A 135 -9.83 -14.08 8.62
N ASP A 136 -10.69 -13.75 9.57
CA ASP A 136 -10.53 -14.04 11.00
C ASP A 136 -10.19 -15.52 11.24
N SER A 137 -10.84 -16.42 10.50
CA SER A 137 -10.61 -17.87 10.61
C SER A 137 -9.18 -18.30 10.24
N TYR A 138 -8.48 -17.53 9.40
CA TYR A 138 -7.07 -17.77 9.10
C TYR A 138 -6.20 -17.30 10.27
N LEU A 139 -6.47 -16.12 10.82
CA LEU A 139 -5.73 -15.59 11.98
C LEU A 139 -5.89 -16.47 13.21
N ASP A 140 -7.09 -16.98 13.46
CA ASP A 140 -7.40 -17.85 14.61
C ASP A 140 -6.69 -19.21 14.53
N LYS A 141 -6.38 -19.70 13.31
CA LYS A 141 -5.62 -20.94 13.10
C LYS A 141 -4.15 -20.81 13.48
N ILE A 142 -3.58 -19.61 13.38
CA ILE A 142 -2.15 -19.38 13.63
C ILE A 142 -1.84 -19.56 15.11
N HIS A 143 -2.62 -18.90 15.97
CA HIS A 143 -2.54 -19.01 17.43
C HIS A 143 -3.78 -18.35 18.07
N PRO A 144 -4.30 -18.83 19.22
CA PRO A 144 -5.55 -18.31 19.82
C PRO A 144 -5.57 -16.80 20.11
N GLU A 145 -4.42 -16.21 20.47
CA GLU A 145 -4.29 -14.76 20.65
C GLU A 145 -3.91 -13.99 19.36
N PHE A 146 -3.55 -14.68 18.28
CA PHE A 146 -2.94 -14.05 17.11
C PHE A 146 -3.86 -13.02 16.49
N HIS A 147 -5.11 -13.38 16.25
CA HIS A 147 -6.12 -12.47 15.69
C HIS A 147 -6.21 -11.18 16.50
N ARG A 148 -6.42 -11.27 17.81
CA ARG A 148 -6.49 -10.09 18.69
C ARG A 148 -5.21 -9.25 18.60
N ARG A 149 -4.03 -9.86 18.68
CA ARG A 149 -2.73 -9.16 18.60
C ARG A 149 -2.51 -8.51 17.23
N TYR A 150 -2.92 -9.17 16.17
CA TYR A 150 -2.83 -8.68 14.81
C TYR A 150 -3.70 -7.43 14.62
N MET A 151 -4.91 -7.42 15.16
CA MET A 151 -5.82 -6.27 15.07
C MET A 151 -5.42 -5.12 16.00
N GLU A 152 -5.20 -5.41 17.28
CA GLU A 152 -5.00 -4.41 18.34
C GLU A 152 -3.57 -3.87 18.39
N SER A 153 -2.57 -4.65 17.98
CA SER A 153 -1.17 -4.25 18.03
C SER A 153 -0.65 -3.96 16.63
N TYR A 154 -0.69 -4.91 15.68
CA TYR A 154 -0.11 -4.71 14.35
C TYR A 154 -0.86 -3.66 13.51
N ILE A 155 -2.13 -3.88 13.20
CA ILE A 155 -2.90 -2.96 12.33
C ILE A 155 -3.06 -1.58 13.00
N TYR A 156 -3.39 -1.55 14.29
CA TYR A 156 -3.55 -0.30 15.02
C TYR A 156 -2.25 0.52 15.08
N ALA A 157 -1.11 -0.12 15.34
CA ALA A 157 0.19 0.55 15.35
C ALA A 157 0.53 1.16 13.99
N LEU A 158 0.31 0.42 12.90
CA LEU A 158 0.54 0.94 11.55
C LEU A 158 -0.36 2.14 11.24
N LYS A 159 -1.62 2.12 11.67
CA LYS A 159 -2.54 3.27 11.52
C LYS A 159 -2.04 4.49 12.30
N LEU A 160 -1.54 4.32 13.52
CA LEU A 160 -0.92 5.40 14.30
C LEU A 160 0.34 5.95 13.62
N LEU A 161 1.21 5.08 13.08
CA LEU A 161 2.40 5.49 12.34
C LEU A 161 2.03 6.29 11.09
N ILE A 162 1.07 5.81 10.29
CA ILE A 162 0.55 6.52 9.11
C ILE A 162 0.03 7.90 9.50
N GLN A 163 -0.82 7.97 10.54
CA GLN A 163 -1.41 9.23 10.98
C GLN A 163 -0.34 10.19 11.52
N GLY A 164 0.59 9.70 12.34
CA GLY A 164 1.69 10.47 12.89
C GLY A 164 2.61 11.02 11.82
N LEU A 165 2.94 10.22 10.80
CA LEU A 165 3.74 10.67 9.66
C LEU A 165 3.02 11.72 8.80
N LYS A 166 1.72 11.55 8.54
CA LYS A 166 0.91 12.50 7.76
C LYS A 166 0.69 13.84 8.47
N THR A 167 0.56 13.80 9.80
CA THR A 167 0.25 14.99 10.63
C THR A 167 1.48 15.58 11.32
N GLU A 168 2.65 14.97 11.13
CA GLU A 168 3.89 15.29 11.83
C GLU A 168 3.75 15.27 13.35
N ASN A 169 2.82 14.47 13.86
CA ASN A 169 2.55 14.33 15.29
C ASN A 169 3.44 13.23 15.89
N SER A 170 4.51 13.65 16.58
CA SER A 170 5.46 12.73 17.21
C SER A 170 4.84 11.81 18.26
N ALA A 171 3.77 12.22 18.95
CA ALA A 171 3.10 11.37 19.92
C ALA A 171 2.41 10.17 19.26
N LEU A 172 1.79 10.38 18.09
CA LEU A 172 1.20 9.29 17.29
C LEU A 172 2.28 8.38 16.71
N VAL A 173 3.41 8.95 16.24
CA VAL A 173 4.55 8.16 15.79
C VAL A 173 5.08 7.27 16.92
N LEU A 174 5.31 7.83 18.10
CA LEU A 174 5.79 7.07 19.28
C LEU A 174 4.79 5.99 19.71
N GLY A 175 3.50 6.31 19.76
CA GLY A 175 2.45 5.34 20.09
C GLY A 175 2.39 4.19 19.08
N GLY A 176 2.50 4.51 17.79
CA GLY A 176 2.59 3.51 16.73
C GLY A 176 3.85 2.66 16.80
N THR A 177 5.03 3.26 17.02
CA THR A 177 6.28 2.52 17.21
C THR A 177 6.19 1.59 18.40
N TYR A 178 5.66 2.05 19.53
CA TYR A 178 5.48 1.23 20.73
C TYR A 178 4.56 0.03 20.46
N GLY A 179 3.36 0.27 19.89
CA GLY A 179 2.41 -0.80 19.58
C GLY A 179 2.95 -1.83 18.58
N TYR A 180 3.74 -1.39 17.59
CA TYR A 180 4.39 -2.30 16.65
C TYR A 180 5.47 -3.13 17.34
N ASN A 181 6.24 -2.52 18.23
CA ASN A 181 7.30 -3.23 18.95
C ASN A 181 6.71 -4.28 19.90
N GLU A 182 5.61 -3.96 20.59
CA GLU A 182 4.85 -4.92 21.41
C GLU A 182 4.40 -6.13 20.58
N PHE A 183 3.88 -5.90 19.37
CA PHE A 183 3.53 -6.99 18.45
C PHE A 183 4.75 -7.82 18.06
N ALA A 184 5.85 -7.17 17.68
CA ALA A 184 7.08 -7.84 17.26
C ALA A 184 7.70 -8.68 18.38
N VAL A 185 7.72 -8.16 19.61
CA VAL A 185 8.17 -8.89 20.81
C VAL A 185 7.26 -10.09 21.05
N TRP A 186 5.94 -9.91 21.02
CA TRP A 186 4.99 -11.01 21.21
C TRP A 186 5.18 -12.12 20.17
N MET A 187 5.33 -11.76 18.90
CA MET A 187 5.63 -12.68 17.78
C MET A 187 6.92 -13.47 18.01
N GLN A 188 7.95 -12.82 18.55
CA GLN A 188 9.22 -13.47 18.83
C GLN A 188 9.12 -14.43 20.02
N THR A 189 8.42 -14.02 21.09
CA THR A 189 8.22 -14.84 22.29
C THR A 189 7.40 -16.10 22.01
N HIS A 190 6.39 -16.02 21.15
CA HIS A 190 5.49 -17.14 20.84
C HIS A 190 5.89 -17.88 19.55
N LYS A 191 7.09 -17.63 19.00
CA LYS A 191 7.49 -18.14 17.68
C LYS A 191 7.31 -19.66 17.52
N SER A 192 7.55 -20.45 18.56
CA SER A 192 7.38 -21.90 18.54
C SER A 192 5.92 -22.38 18.56
N GLU A 193 4.99 -21.49 18.92
CA GLU A 193 3.56 -21.74 19.08
C GLU A 193 2.75 -21.22 17.89
N LEU A 194 3.39 -20.51 16.95
CA LEU A 194 2.76 -19.98 15.75
C LEU A 194 2.72 -21.05 14.64
N HIS A 195 1.53 -21.28 14.10
CA HIS A 195 1.30 -22.20 13.00
C HIS A 195 1.05 -21.41 11.70
N PHE A 196 2.14 -21.11 10.97
CA PHE A 196 2.09 -20.50 9.64
C PHE A 196 1.98 -21.56 8.54
#